data_AF-A0A2D5Y6L3-F1
#
_entry.id   AF-A0A2D5Y6L3-F1
#
_cell.length_a   1.000
_cell.length_b   1.000
_cell.length_c   1.000
_cell.angle_alpha   90.00
_cell.angle_beta   90.00
_cell.angle_gamma   90.00
#
_symmetry.space_group_name_H-M   'P 1'
#
loop_
_entity.id
_entity.type
_entity.pdbx_description
1 polymer ?
#
loop_
_entity_poly.entity_id
_entity_poly.type
_entity_poly.pdbx_seq_one_letter_code
_entity_poly.pdbx_strand_id
1 'polypeptide(L)' 'MHQTPDLFTEQLAIRLDLANPNHHLWNNNGTWWMHYTVYPTPITSERRRISLRTRSLKHARQKRDQILKRLVSGKFLCAA' A
#
# COMPACT_ATOMS: atom_id res chain seq x y z
N MET A 1 2.51 35.51 -12.95
CA MET A 1 2.12 34.10 -13.10
C MET A 1 2.46 33.39 -11.79
N HIS A 2 1.51 33.32 -10.86
CA HIS A 2 1.76 32.67 -9.57
C HIS A 2 1.43 31.18 -9.72
N GLN A 3 2.48 30.36 -9.79
CA GLN A 3 2.35 28.91 -9.72
C GLN A 3 2.13 28.56 -8.24
N THR A 4 0.89 28.30 -7.84
CA THR A 4 0.59 27.64 -6.58
C THR A 4 1.30 26.29 -6.59
N PRO A 5 2.11 25.93 -5.58
CA PRO A 5 2.58 24.56 -5.47
C PRO A 5 1.35 23.70 -5.20
N ASP A 6 0.99 22.86 -6.17
CA ASP A 6 -0.07 21.89 -5.97
C ASP A 6 0.28 21.02 -4.75
N LEU A 7 -0.49 21.20 -3.68
CA LEU A 7 -0.47 20.35 -2.50
C LEU A 7 -1.17 19.03 -2.86
N PHE A 8 -0.53 18.22 -3.70
CA PHE A 8 -1.09 16.92 -4.08
C PHE A 8 -1.01 15.96 -2.90
N THR A 9 -2.17 15.50 -2.46
CA THR A 9 -2.29 14.43 -1.46
C THR A 9 -2.21 13.09 -2.20
N GLU A 10 -1.24 12.25 -1.84
CA GLU A 10 -1.10 10.91 -2.44
C GLU A 10 -2.39 10.11 -2.23
N GLN A 11 -3.01 9.69 -3.34
CA GLN A 11 -4.27 8.94 -3.29
C GLN A 11 -4.02 7.43 -3.34
N LEU A 12 -4.58 6.72 -2.35
CA LEU A 12 -4.54 5.26 -2.29
C LEU A 12 -5.57 4.65 -3.27
N ALA A 13 -5.11 3.90 -4.26
CA ALA A 13 -6.00 3.20 -5.20
C ALA A 13 -6.06 1.71 -4.87
N ILE A 14 -6.79 1.41 -3.80
CA ILE A 14 -6.96 0.05 -3.32
C ILE A 14 -8.42 -0.35 -3.43
N ARG A 15 -8.65 -1.47 -4.15
CA ARG A 15 -9.95 -2.13 -4.23
C ARG A 15 -9.93 -3.31 -3.27
N LEU A 16 -10.88 -3.34 -2.34
CA LEU A 16 -11.05 -4.47 -1.44
C LEU A 16 -11.93 -5.53 -2.13
N ASP A 17 -11.36 -6.70 -2.36
CA ASP A 17 -12.12 -7.88 -2.80
C ASP A 17 -12.53 -8.69 -1.56
N LEU A 18 -13.82 -8.64 -1.22
CA LEU A 18 -14.36 -9.35 -0.07
C LEU A 18 -14.39 -10.87 -0.29
N ALA A 19 -14.43 -11.33 -1.55
CA ALA A 19 -14.39 -12.75 -1.87
C ALA A 19 -12.96 -13.30 -1.80
N ASN A 20 -11.95 -12.44 -2.01
CA ASN A 20 -10.54 -12.79 -1.86
C ASN A 20 -9.86 -11.93 -0.77
N PRO A 21 -9.89 -12.38 0.50
CA PRO A 21 -9.24 -11.66 1.60
C PRO A 21 -7.71 -11.60 1.48
N ASN A 22 -7.11 -12.23 0.47
CA ASN A 22 -5.67 -12.21 0.20
C ASN A 22 -5.31 -11.44 -1.08
N HIS A 23 -6.23 -10.70 -1.69
CA HIS A 23 -6.03 -10.02 -2.99
C HIS A 23 -4.73 -9.18 -3.09
N HIS A 24 -4.30 -8.56 -1.99
CA HIS A 24 -3.05 -7.78 -1.93
C HIS A 24 -1.81 -8.56 -1.48
N LEU A 25 -1.95 -9.84 -1.13
CA LEU A 25 -0.89 -10.66 -0.57
C LEU A 25 -0.33 -11.59 -1.64
N TRP A 26 0.99 -11.57 -1.76
CA TRP A 26 1.72 -12.46 -2.65
C TRP A 26 2.71 -13.30 -1.85
N ASN A 27 2.68 -14.62 -2.01
CA ASN A 27 3.67 -15.50 -1.39
C ASN A 27 4.86 -15.68 -2.34
N ASN A 28 6.06 -15.31 -1.90
CA ASN A 28 7.31 -15.56 -2.61
C ASN A 28 8.20 -16.48 -1.76
N ASN A 29 8.23 -17.78 -2.11
CA ASN A 29 9.02 -18.82 -1.44
C ASN A 29 8.90 -18.78 0.09
N GLY A 30 7.67 -18.62 0.58
CA GLY A 30 7.36 -18.58 2.00
C GLY A 30 7.41 -17.17 2.60
N THR A 31 7.95 -16.15 1.94
CA THR A 31 7.85 -14.76 2.42
C THR A 31 6.64 -14.07 1.81
N TRP A 32 5.77 -13.52 2.65
CA TRP A 32 4.63 -12.75 2.17
C TRP A 32 5.03 -11.32 1.79
N TRP A 33 4.50 -10.85 0.66
CA TRP A 33 4.62 -9.51 0.13
C TRP A 33 3.23 -8.87 0.04
N MET A 34 3.18 -7.55 0.15
CA MET A 34 1.99 -6.77 -0.13
C MET A 34 2.18 -5.94 -1.39
N HIS A 35 1.22 -6.02 -2.32
CA HIS A 35 1.19 -5.25 -3.55
C HIS A 35 0.03 -4.26 -3.53
N TYR A 36 0.31 -3.00 -3.86
CA TYR A 36 -0.71 -1.96 -4.00
C TYR A 36 -0.27 -0.85 -4.94
N THR A 37 -1.24 -0.05 -5.40
CA THR A 37 -0.99 1.10 -6.28
C THR A 37 -1.39 2.38 -5.56
N VAL A 38 -0.60 3.42 -5.75
CA VAL A 38 -0.88 4.79 -5.29
C VAL A 38 -0.80 5.74 -6.47
N TYR A 39 -1.45 6.90 -6.34
CA TYR A 39 -1.37 8.00 -7.28
C TYR A 39 -0.74 9.19 -6.55
N PRO A 40 0.61 9.34 -6.61
CA PRO A 40 1.31 10.44 -5.96
C PRO A 40 0.92 11.79 -6.57
N THR A 41 0.59 11.80 -7.85
CA THR A 41 0.00 12.95 -8.56
C THR A 41 -1.21 12.49 -9.38
N PRO A 42 -2.08 13.42 -9.85
CA PRO A 42 -3.26 13.06 -10.63
C PRO A 42 -2.97 12.28 -11.92
N ILE A 43 -1.75 12.37 -12.44
CA ILE A 43 -1.33 11.78 -13.71
C ILE A 43 -0.27 10.68 -13.57
N THR A 44 0.23 10.42 -12.36
CA THR A 44 1.25 9.38 -12.12
C THR A 44 0.69 8.29 -11.24
N SER A 45 1.01 7.04 -11.58
CA SER A 45 0.70 5.86 -10.77
C SER A 45 1.99 5.17 -10.35
N GLU A 46 2.09 4.80 -9.08
CA GLU A 46 3.22 4.06 -8.53
C GLU A 46 2.73 2.72 -7.98
N ARG A 47 3.37 1.61 -8.41
CA ARG A 47 3.10 0.26 -7.90
C ARG A 47 4.10 -0.07 -6.80
N ARG A 48 3.63 -0.14 -5.56
CA ARG A 48 4.46 -0.48 -4.40
C ARG A 48 4.40 -1.97 -4.10
N ARG A 49 5.57 -2.56 -3.91
CA ARG A 49 5.75 -3.97 -3.50
C ARG A 49 6.61 -4.00 -2.25
N ILE A 50 6.00 -4.42 -1.14
CA ILE A 50 6.68 -4.40 0.15
C ILE A 50 6.74 -5.81 0.73
N SER A 51 7.92 -6.21 1.21
CA SER A 51 8.05 -7.45 1.95
C SER A 51 7.41 -7.30 3.32
N LEU A 52 6.52 -8.21 3.69
CA LEU A 52 5.94 -8.29 5.03
C LEU A 52 6.84 -9.06 5.99
N ARG A 53 7.98 -9.59 5.52
CA ARG A 53 9.00 -10.27 6.32
C ARG A 53 8.39 -11.29 7.29
N THR A 54 7.49 -12.13 6.78
CA THR A 54 6.82 -13.17 7.57
C THR A 54 6.43 -14.33 6.68
N ARG A 55 6.46 -15.53 7.26
CA ARG A 55 5.94 -16.75 6.62
C ARG A 55 4.50 -17.09 6.99
N SER A 56 3.97 -16.44 8.03
CA SER A 56 2.62 -16.68 8.52
C SER A 56 1.60 -15.81 7.78
N LEU A 57 0.61 -16.45 7.13
CA LEU A 57 -0.48 -15.75 6.46
C LEU A 57 -1.28 -14.85 7.42
N LYS A 58 -1.52 -15.31 8.65
CA LYS A 58 -2.21 -14.51 9.67
C LYS A 58 -1.46 -13.21 9.98
N HIS A 59 -0.15 -13.31 10.22
CA HIS A 59 0.69 -12.14 10.45
C HIS A 59 0.82 -11.26 9.19
N ALA A 60 0.83 -11.85 7.99
CA ALA A 60 0.82 -11.11 6.74
C ALA A 60 -0.44 -10.24 6.60
N ARG A 61 -1.62 -10.79 6.90
CA ARG A 61 -2.89 -10.04 6.92
C ARG A 61 -2.85 -8.89 7.92
N GLN A 62 -2.42 -9.15 9.15
CA GLN A 62 -2.29 -8.11 10.19
C GLN A 62 -1.35 -6.97 9.78
N LYS A 63 -0.17 -7.30 9.23
CA LYS A 63 0.79 -6.29 8.76
C LYS A 63 0.23 -5.47 7.59
N ARG A 64 -0.42 -6.12 6.63
CA ARG A 64 -1.13 -5.45 5.53
C ARG A 64 -2.16 -4.45 6.09
N ASP A 65 -3.02 -4.89 7.00
CA ASP A 65 -4.10 -4.06 7.53
C ASP A 65 -3.56 -2.84 8.30
N GLN A 66 -2.46 -3.02 9.04
CA GLN A 66 -1.76 -1.90 9.69
C GLN A 66 -1.21 -0.88 8.69
N ILE A 67 -0.64 -1.35 7.58
CA ILE A 67 -0.07 -0.49 6.53
C ILE A 67 -1.19 0.25 5.82
N LEU A 68 -2.26 -0.44 5.41
CA LEU A 68 -3.44 0.16 4.81
C LEU A 68 -4.06 1.22 5.71
N LYS A 69 -4.23 0.93 7.01
CA LYS A 69 -4.77 1.89 7.97
C LYS A 69 -3.91 3.15 8.07
N ARG A 70 -2.58 3.02 8.04
CA ARG A 70 -1.64 4.15 8.06
C ARG A 70 -1.74 5.00 6.79
N LEU A 71 -1.78 4.34 5.63
CA LEU A 71 -1.93 5.01 4.32
C LEU A 71 -3.24 5.78 4.22
N VAL A 72 -4.37 5.19 4.65
CA VAL A 72 -5.68 5.87 4.68
C VAL A 72 -5.69 7.04 5.67
N SER A 73 -4.94 6.95 6.76
CA SER A 73 -4.84 8.03 7.76
C SER A 73 -3.87 9.15 7.36
N GLY A 74 -3.27 9.11 6.16
CA GLY A 74 -2.26 10.08 5.70
C GLY A 74 -0.94 10.02 6.47
N LYS A 75 -0.70 8.94 7.24
CA LYS A 75 0.56 8.75 7.98
C LYS A 75 1.52 7.92 7.15
N PHE A 76 2.37 8.61 6.40
CA PHE A 76 3.49 8.00 5.69
C PHE A 76 4.58 7.61 6.68
N LEU A 77 4.95 6.32 6.71
CA LEU A 77 6.22 5.89 7.28
C LEU A 77 7.22 5.80 6.14
N CYS A 78 8.06 6.82 5.99
CA CYS A 78 9.29 6.70 5.23
C CYS A 78 10.18 5.67 5.95
N ALA A 79 10.44 4.54 5.31
CA ALA A 79 11.57 3.70 5.69
C ALA A 79 12.78 4.21 4.90
N ALA A 80 13.71 4.87 5.61
CA ALA A 80 15.05 5.19 5.13
C ALA A 80 15.89 3.92 4.97
#